data_AF-A0A9D1VPW2-F1
#
_entry.id   AF-A0A9D1VPW2-F1
#
_cell.length_a   1.000
_cell.length_b   1.000
_cell.length_c   1.000
_cell.angle_alpha   90.00
_cell.angle_beta   90.00
_cell.angle_gamma   90.00
#
_symmetry.space_group_name_H-M   'P 1'
#
loop_
_entity.id
_entity.type
_entity.pdbx_description
1 polymer ?
#
loop_
_entity_poly.entity_id
_entity_poly.type
_entity_poly.pdbx_seq_one_letter_code
_entity_poly.pdbx_strand_id
1 'polypeptide(L)'
;MTDWLILFSNFIAGSVRIIVCLFLISRLLSAKKPEKKSIAMVLAGVAFISIILNVIGLSDFYRTILETILIVVCARCFQETDTRMGLFLGFFYEIAVAFWQFLFAAWLGVLFRSPIFLDYETGYGQIAVWCFHLLLIALIWYVFQRPNIAGKEAFRFVSVIVLIGFVAVITLSEQTVLAIADDTLDMWTILAVVLMMSVLVFNMNRQY
;
A
#
# COMPACT_ATOMS: atom_id res chain seq x y z
N MET A 1 -12.63 -3.30 -24.56
CA MET A 1 -11.16 -3.44 -24.68
C MET A 1 -10.43 -2.85 -23.46
N THR A 2 -10.94 -1.77 -22.86
CA THR A 2 -10.45 -1.16 -21.61
C THR A 2 -10.45 -2.12 -20.41
N ASP A 3 -11.46 -2.97 -20.26
CA ASP A 3 -11.61 -3.82 -19.06
C ASP A 3 -10.46 -4.83 -18.90
N TRP A 4 -10.00 -5.44 -20.00
CA TRP A 4 -8.86 -6.37 -19.95
C TRP A 4 -7.55 -5.66 -19.59
N LEU A 5 -7.38 -4.42 -20.07
CA LEU A 5 -6.22 -3.60 -19.74
C LEU A 5 -6.23 -3.20 -18.26
N ILE A 6 -7.39 -2.85 -17.71
CA ILE A 6 -7.56 -2.51 -16.29
C ILE A 6 -7.32 -3.74 -15.42
N LEU A 7 -7.84 -4.91 -15.81
CA LEU A 7 -7.58 -6.17 -15.10
C LEU A 7 -6.08 -6.50 -15.07
N PHE A 8 -5.41 -6.38 -16.21
CA PHE A 8 -3.96 -6.62 -16.30
C PHE A 8 -3.17 -5.59 -15.48
N SER A 9 -3.59 -4.32 -15.53
CA SER A 9 -3.01 -3.24 -14.73
C SER A 9 -3.12 -3.54 -13.22
N ASN A 10 -4.33 -3.90 -12.76
CA ASN A 10 -4.60 -4.24 -11.37
C ASN A 10 -3.83 -5.49 -10.91
N PHE A 11 -3.66 -6.47 -11.80
CA PHE A 11 -2.80 -7.64 -11.54
C PHE A 11 -1.34 -7.24 -11.30
N ILE A 12 -0.78 -6.36 -12.13
CA ILE A 12 0.61 -5.92 -11.95
C ILE A 12 0.73 -5.03 -10.70
N ALA A 13 -0.17 -4.07 -10.51
CA ALA A 13 -0.19 -3.20 -9.33
C ALA A 13 -0.26 -4.01 -8.03
N GLY A 14 -1.17 -4.99 -7.96
CA GLY A 14 -1.27 -5.92 -6.83
C GLY A 14 0.00 -6.74 -6.62
N SER A 15 0.62 -7.24 -7.71
CA SER A 15 1.88 -7.97 -7.63
C SER A 15 3.02 -7.11 -7.09
N VAL A 16 3.17 -5.87 -7.59
CA VAL A 16 4.17 -4.90 -7.11
C VAL A 16 3.95 -4.64 -5.63
N ARG A 17 2.71 -4.37 -5.23
CA ARG A 17 2.35 -4.07 -3.84
C ARG A 17 2.73 -5.19 -2.88
N ILE A 18 2.40 -6.43 -3.18
CA ILE A 18 2.71 -7.59 -2.33
C ILE A 18 4.22 -7.86 -2.30
N ILE A 19 4.91 -7.78 -3.44
CA ILE A 19 6.36 -7.98 -3.52
C ILE A 19 7.09 -6.93 -2.68
N VAL A 20 6.72 -5.66 -2.81
CA VAL A 20 7.27 -4.57 -1.98
C VAL A 20 7.03 -4.83 -0.49
N CYS A 21 5.83 -5.29 -0.11
CA CYS A 21 5.53 -5.65 1.28
C CYS A 21 6.47 -6.73 1.82
N LEU A 22 6.64 -7.83 1.09
CA LEU A 22 7.55 -8.92 1.51
C LEU A 22 8.98 -8.44 1.66
N PHE A 23 9.45 -7.58 0.75
CA PHE A 23 10.78 -6.99 0.87
C PHE A 23 10.90 -6.06 2.09
N LEU A 24 9.89 -5.26 2.39
CA LEU A 24 9.84 -4.44 3.61
C LEU A 24 9.83 -5.29 4.88
N ILE A 25 9.06 -6.38 4.91
CA ILE A 25 9.01 -7.32 6.03
C ILE A 25 10.39 -7.95 6.27
N SER A 26 11.03 -8.47 5.21
CA SER A 26 12.41 -9.01 5.29
C SER A 26 13.38 -7.97 5.84
N ARG A 27 13.25 -6.71 5.42
CA ARG A 27 14.14 -5.64 5.84
C ARG A 27 13.91 -5.20 7.29
N LEU A 28 12.64 -5.01 7.68
CA LEU A 28 12.25 -4.47 8.98
C LEU A 28 12.35 -5.52 10.11
N LEU A 29 12.13 -6.79 9.80
CA LEU A 29 12.27 -7.89 10.76
C LEU A 29 13.61 -8.62 10.66
N SER A 30 14.51 -8.18 9.78
CA SER A 30 15.74 -8.92 9.45
C SER A 30 15.47 -10.37 9.06
N ALA A 31 14.29 -10.63 8.49
CA ALA A 31 13.83 -11.96 8.10
C ALA A 31 14.39 -12.37 6.72
N LYS A 32 14.22 -13.64 6.36
CA LYS A 32 14.73 -14.17 5.08
C LYS A 32 14.15 -13.37 3.90
N LYS A 33 15.01 -13.08 2.92
CA LYS A 33 14.59 -12.37 1.69
C LYS A 33 13.63 -13.24 0.89
N PRO A 34 12.63 -12.64 0.22
CA PRO A 34 11.72 -13.41 -0.62
C PRO A 34 12.48 -14.07 -1.78
N GLU A 35 12.46 -15.41 -1.83
CA GLU A 35 13.08 -16.18 -2.91
C GLU A 35 12.23 -16.17 -4.19
N LYS A 36 12.80 -16.65 -5.31
CA LYS A 36 12.08 -16.79 -6.59
C LYS A 36 10.77 -17.59 -6.47
N LYS A 37 10.74 -18.60 -5.59
CA LYS A 37 9.53 -19.40 -5.29
C LYS A 37 8.44 -18.57 -4.61
N SER A 38 8.83 -17.68 -3.69
CA SER A 38 7.91 -16.76 -3.02
C SER A 38 7.30 -15.79 -4.03
N ILE A 39 8.13 -15.21 -4.92
CA ILE A 39 7.66 -14.32 -5.99
C ILE A 39 6.71 -15.05 -6.93
N ALA A 40 7.03 -16.28 -7.33
CA ALA A 40 6.14 -17.09 -8.18
C ALA A 40 4.79 -17.39 -7.50
N MET A 41 4.80 -17.68 -6.20
CA MET A 41 3.56 -17.89 -5.43
C MET A 41 2.73 -16.61 -5.32
N VAL A 42 3.36 -15.44 -5.14
CA VAL A 42 2.66 -14.14 -5.15
C VAL A 42 1.99 -13.91 -6.50
N LEU A 43 2.73 -14.08 -7.60
CA LEU A 43 2.18 -13.88 -8.95
C LEU A 43 1.00 -14.83 -9.21
N ALA A 44 1.12 -16.10 -8.82
CA ALA A 44 0.04 -17.07 -8.95
C ALA A 44 -1.18 -16.69 -8.08
N GLY A 45 -0.94 -16.26 -6.83
CA GLY A 45 -1.99 -15.85 -5.90
C GLY A 45 -2.74 -14.60 -6.36
N VAL A 46 -2.04 -13.55 -6.81
CA VAL A 46 -2.66 -12.32 -7.32
C VAL A 46 -3.43 -12.60 -8.62
N ALA A 47 -2.91 -13.47 -9.50
CA ALA A 47 -3.62 -13.88 -10.71
C ALA A 47 -4.93 -14.59 -10.35
N PHE A 48 -4.86 -15.54 -9.41
CA PHE A 48 -6.02 -16.29 -8.94
C PHE A 48 -7.08 -15.38 -8.31
N ILE A 49 -6.67 -14.46 -7.42
CA ILE A 49 -7.56 -13.46 -6.81
C ILE A 49 -8.21 -12.61 -7.90
N SER A 50 -7.43 -12.13 -8.88
CA SER A 50 -7.94 -11.27 -9.95
C SER A 50 -8.97 -11.98 -10.84
N ILE A 51 -8.75 -13.26 -11.16
CA ILE A 51 -9.69 -14.07 -11.94
C ILE A 51 -10.98 -14.30 -11.15
N ILE A 52 -10.88 -14.73 -9.89
CA ILE A 52 -12.06 -15.02 -9.06
C ILE A 52 -12.92 -13.79 -8.87
N LEU A 53 -12.32 -12.65 -8.53
CA LEU A 53 -13.07 -11.41 -8.30
C LEU A 53 -13.76 -10.93 -9.58
N ASN A 54 -13.11 -11.08 -10.74
CA ASN A 54 -13.71 -10.74 -12.02
C ASN A 54 -14.90 -11.65 -12.37
N VAL A 55 -14.80 -12.96 -12.11
CA VAL A 55 -15.89 -13.92 -12.36
C VAL A 55 -17.08 -13.70 -11.44
N ILE A 56 -16.84 -13.40 -10.16
CA ILE A 56 -17.90 -13.24 -9.15
C ILE A 56 -18.45 -11.80 -9.13
N GLY A 57 -17.74 -10.82 -9.71
CA GLY A 57 -18.14 -9.42 -9.70
C GLY A 57 -18.04 -8.78 -8.31
N LEU A 58 -17.08 -9.23 -7.49
CA LEU A 58 -16.90 -8.72 -6.14
C LEU A 58 -16.14 -7.38 -6.14
N SER A 59 -16.53 -6.50 -5.21
CA SER A 59 -15.91 -5.18 -4.98
C SER A 59 -14.41 -5.28 -4.64
N ASP A 60 -13.65 -4.22 -4.96
CA ASP A 60 -12.24 -4.03 -4.60
C ASP A 60 -11.95 -4.12 -3.10
N PHE A 61 -12.97 -3.96 -2.24
CA PHE A 61 -12.85 -4.24 -0.82
C PHE A 61 -12.40 -5.70 -0.56
N TYR A 62 -12.99 -6.67 -1.26
CA TYR A 62 -12.63 -8.08 -1.14
C TYR A 62 -11.24 -8.36 -1.69
N ARG A 63 -10.82 -7.65 -2.74
CA ARG A 63 -9.46 -7.71 -3.29
C ARG A 63 -8.44 -7.39 -2.22
N THR A 64 -8.62 -6.26 -1.53
CA THR A 64 -7.71 -5.79 -0.49
C THR A 64 -7.58 -6.80 0.66
N ILE A 65 -8.70 -7.40 1.09
CA ILE A 65 -8.69 -8.44 2.13
C ILE A 65 -7.91 -9.67 1.67
N LEU A 66 -8.20 -10.19 0.47
CA LEU A 66 -7.56 -11.40 -0.04
C LEU A 66 -6.05 -11.20 -0.27
N GLU A 67 -5.64 -10.04 -0.76
CA GLU A 67 -4.24 -9.70 -0.96
C GLU A 67 -3.50 -9.55 0.38
N THR A 68 -4.15 -8.99 1.40
CA THR A 68 -3.61 -8.96 2.78
C THR A 68 -3.36 -10.37 3.31
N ILE A 69 -4.32 -11.28 3.13
CA ILE A 69 -4.18 -12.69 3.52
C ILE A 69 -3.01 -13.34 2.76
N LEU A 70 -2.90 -13.07 1.46
CA LEU A 70 -1.81 -13.60 0.62
C LEU A 70 -0.43 -13.12 1.09
N ILE A 71 -0.29 -11.84 1.46
CA ILE A 71 0.94 -11.29 2.05
C ILE A 71 1.33 -12.08 3.30
N VAL A 72 0.38 -12.28 4.21
CA VAL A 72 0.63 -12.94 5.49
C VAL A 72 1.05 -14.39 5.29
N VAL A 73 0.35 -15.11 4.41
CA VAL A 73 0.69 -16.49 4.07
C VAL A 73 2.08 -16.57 3.45
N CYS A 74 2.41 -15.67 2.51
CA CYS A 74 3.72 -15.65 1.88
C CYS A 74 4.84 -15.28 2.88
N ALA A 75 4.63 -14.28 3.73
CA ALA A 75 5.61 -13.88 4.75
C ALA A 75 5.88 -15.04 5.72
N ARG A 76 4.82 -15.70 6.20
CA ARG A 76 4.94 -16.85 7.11
C ARG A 76 5.66 -18.03 6.45
N CYS A 77 5.25 -18.42 5.25
CA CYS A 77 5.76 -19.62 4.58
C CYS A 77 7.20 -19.46 4.08
N PHE A 78 7.62 -18.25 3.67
CA PHE A 78 8.91 -18.05 3.02
C PHE A 78 9.90 -17.20 3.82
N GLN A 79 9.45 -16.38 4.76
CA GLN A 79 10.32 -15.47 5.51
C GLN A 79 10.51 -15.91 6.96
N GLU A 80 9.83 -16.97 7.40
CA GLU A 80 9.88 -17.53 8.77
C GLU A 80 9.63 -16.47 9.85
N THR A 81 8.86 -15.43 9.51
CA THR A 81 8.54 -14.34 10.43
C THR A 81 7.59 -14.80 11.52
N ASP A 82 7.76 -14.23 12.72
CA ASP A 82 6.73 -14.32 13.77
C ASP A 82 5.38 -13.86 13.18
N THR A 83 4.41 -14.77 13.20
CA THR A 83 3.09 -14.58 12.59
C THR A 83 2.43 -13.28 13.05
N ARG A 84 2.59 -12.90 14.33
CA ARG A 84 1.99 -11.70 14.91
C ARG A 84 2.60 -10.43 14.32
N MET A 85 3.93 -10.37 14.23
CA MET A 85 4.62 -9.18 13.72
C MET A 85 4.52 -9.07 12.19
N GLY A 86 4.52 -10.20 11.48
CA GLY A 86 4.24 -10.25 10.04
C GLY A 86 2.82 -9.78 9.70
N LEU A 87 1.81 -10.22 10.46
CA LEU A 87 0.42 -9.75 10.36
C LEU A 87 0.32 -8.25 10.60
N PHE A 88 0.95 -7.75 11.66
CA PHE A 88 0.97 -6.33 11.99
C PHE A 88 1.52 -5.51 10.82
N LEU A 89 2.73 -5.85 10.34
CA LEU A 89 3.36 -5.14 9.22
C LEU A 89 2.55 -5.23 7.93
N GLY A 90 2.06 -6.42 7.58
CA GLY A 90 1.26 -6.61 6.36
C GLY A 90 -0.03 -5.80 6.37
N PHE A 91 -0.77 -5.83 7.48
CA PHE A 91 -2.02 -5.11 7.62
C PHE A 91 -1.84 -3.59 7.57
N PHE A 92 -0.90 -3.04 8.35
CA PHE A 92 -0.64 -1.60 8.34
C PHE A 92 0.00 -1.12 7.05
N TYR A 93 0.79 -1.97 6.38
CA TYR A 93 1.28 -1.68 5.05
C TYR A 93 0.13 -1.55 4.05
N GLU A 94 -0.83 -2.47 4.04
CA GLU A 94 -1.99 -2.41 3.15
C GLU A 94 -2.82 -1.13 3.37
N ILE A 95 -3.06 -0.76 4.63
CA ILE A 95 -3.69 0.53 4.96
C ILE A 95 -2.87 1.70 4.43
N ALA A 96 -1.54 1.68 4.62
CA ALA A 96 -0.67 2.75 4.15
C ALA A 96 -0.68 2.88 2.62
N VAL A 97 -0.67 1.76 1.89
CA VAL A 97 -0.72 1.79 0.42
C VAL A 97 -2.07 2.32 -0.06
N ALA A 98 -3.18 1.86 0.51
CA ALA A 98 -4.51 2.35 0.16
C ALA A 98 -4.66 3.86 0.44
N PHE A 99 -4.18 4.30 1.61
CA PHE A 99 -4.18 5.70 2.01
C PHE A 99 -3.37 6.59 1.07
N TRP A 100 -2.13 6.18 0.75
CA TRP A 100 -1.30 6.94 -0.14
C TRP A 100 -1.80 6.94 -1.58
N GLN A 101 -2.36 5.83 -2.07
CA GLN A 101 -2.98 5.78 -3.39
C GLN A 101 -4.14 6.78 -3.49
N PHE A 102 -5.03 6.82 -2.48
CA PHE A 102 -6.10 7.81 -2.41
C PHE A 102 -5.55 9.23 -2.39
N LEU A 103 -4.55 9.52 -1.54
CA LEU A 103 -3.95 10.85 -1.46
C LEU A 103 -3.36 11.29 -2.80
N PHE A 104 -2.61 10.42 -3.47
CA PHE A 104 -2.04 10.73 -4.79
C PHE A 104 -3.12 11.02 -5.82
N ALA A 105 -4.16 10.19 -5.87
CA ALA A 105 -5.28 10.37 -6.77
C ALA A 105 -6.06 11.67 -6.49
N ALA A 106 -6.35 11.95 -5.22
CA ALA A 106 -7.06 13.15 -4.79
C ALA A 106 -6.26 14.43 -5.10
N TRP A 107 -4.97 14.46 -4.78
CA TRP A 107 -4.12 15.61 -5.07
C TRP A 107 -3.92 15.84 -6.56
N LEU A 108 -3.79 14.79 -7.37
CA LEU A 108 -3.84 14.94 -8.83
C LEU A 108 -5.20 15.50 -9.28
N GLY A 109 -6.30 15.00 -8.71
CA GLY A 109 -7.64 15.52 -8.97
C GLY A 109 -7.79 17.01 -8.62
N VAL A 110 -7.20 17.47 -7.52
CA VAL A 110 -7.17 18.89 -7.13
C VAL A 110 -6.31 19.71 -8.11
N LEU A 111 -5.10 19.24 -8.45
CA LEU A 111 -4.17 19.93 -9.36
C LEU A 111 -4.76 20.11 -10.76
N PHE A 112 -5.44 19.08 -11.27
CA PHE A 112 -6.05 19.07 -12.61
C PHE A 112 -7.54 19.44 -12.59
N ARG A 113 -8.10 19.75 -11.42
CA ARG A 113 -9.52 20.09 -11.22
C ARG A 113 -10.49 19.05 -11.80
N SER A 114 -10.18 17.77 -11.63
CA SER A 114 -10.94 16.67 -12.21
C SER A 114 -11.16 15.52 -11.21
N PRO A 115 -12.42 15.15 -10.90
CA PRO A 115 -12.72 14.01 -10.03
C PRO A 115 -12.38 12.66 -10.64
N ILE A 116 -12.16 12.60 -11.96
CA ILE A 116 -11.93 11.36 -12.71
C ILE A 116 -10.66 10.64 -12.22
N PHE A 117 -9.69 11.36 -11.61
CA PHE A 117 -8.51 10.75 -11.00
C PHE A 117 -8.82 9.83 -9.80
N LEU A 118 -9.96 10.01 -9.13
CA LEU A 118 -10.42 9.16 -8.04
C LEU A 118 -11.12 7.87 -8.52
N ASP A 119 -11.51 7.82 -9.80
CA ASP A 119 -12.12 6.64 -10.41
C ASP A 119 -11.04 5.77 -11.07
N TYR A 120 -10.64 4.72 -10.36
CA TYR A 120 -9.59 3.78 -10.79
C TYR A 120 -10.00 2.90 -11.98
N GLU A 121 -11.26 2.91 -12.40
CA GLU A 121 -11.68 2.23 -13.64
C GLU A 121 -11.43 3.09 -14.88
N THR A 122 -11.07 4.37 -14.71
CA THR A 122 -10.72 5.24 -15.83
C THR A 122 -9.22 5.24 -16.14
N GLY A 123 -8.88 5.68 -17.35
CA GLY A 123 -7.48 5.91 -17.73
C GLY A 123 -6.76 6.92 -16.82
N TYR A 124 -7.44 7.98 -16.38
CA TYR A 124 -6.86 8.98 -15.48
C TYR A 124 -6.63 8.43 -14.07
N GLY A 125 -7.57 7.65 -13.54
CA GLY A 125 -7.37 6.95 -12.28
C GLY A 125 -6.22 5.95 -12.35
N GLN A 126 -6.10 5.20 -13.45
CA GLN A 126 -4.97 4.29 -13.66
C GLN A 126 -3.62 5.04 -13.73
N ILE A 127 -3.57 6.25 -14.30
CA ILE A 127 -2.36 7.10 -14.24
C ILE A 127 -2.01 7.43 -12.78
N ALA A 128 -2.98 7.81 -11.94
CA ALA A 128 -2.74 8.08 -10.53
C ALA A 128 -2.20 6.85 -9.79
N VAL A 129 -2.83 5.68 -10.01
CA VAL A 129 -2.40 4.39 -9.45
C VAL A 129 -0.94 4.12 -9.82
N TRP A 130 -0.56 4.24 -11.08
CA TRP A 130 0.79 3.95 -11.54
C TRP A 130 1.82 4.98 -11.09
N CYS A 131 1.49 6.27 -11.05
CA CYS A 131 2.36 7.30 -10.48
C CYS A 131 2.75 6.95 -9.04
N PHE A 132 1.77 6.52 -8.25
CA PHE A 132 2.02 6.08 -6.87
C PHE A 132 2.83 4.77 -6.81
N HIS A 133 2.52 3.75 -7.62
CA HIS A 133 3.26 2.49 -7.61
C HIS A 133 4.72 2.67 -8.07
N LEU A 134 4.99 3.57 -9.03
CA LEU A 134 6.36 3.93 -9.42
C LEU A 134 7.12 4.60 -8.27
N LEU A 135 6.46 5.47 -7.51
CA LEU A 135 7.04 6.06 -6.30
C LEU A 135 7.33 4.98 -5.25
N LEU A 136 6.41 4.04 -5.06
CA LEU A 136 6.60 2.91 -4.14
C LEU A 136 7.79 2.03 -4.54
N ILE A 137 7.97 1.76 -5.84
CA ILE A 137 9.13 1.07 -6.40
C ILE A 137 10.42 1.87 -6.15
N ALA A 138 10.40 3.19 -6.37
CA ALA A 138 11.54 4.06 -6.12
C ALA A 138 11.91 4.10 -4.62
N LEU A 139 10.91 4.13 -3.74
CA LEU A 139 11.07 4.13 -2.30
C LEU A 139 11.73 2.84 -1.82
N ILE A 140 11.23 1.69 -2.25
CA ILE A 140 11.81 0.41 -1.85
C ILE A 140 13.24 0.29 -2.37
N TRP A 141 13.49 0.69 -3.61
CA TRP A 141 14.82 0.72 -4.21
C TRP A 141 15.79 1.58 -3.40
N TYR A 142 15.37 2.78 -3.00
CA TYR A 142 16.14 3.68 -2.14
C TYR A 142 16.48 3.04 -0.78
N VAL A 143 15.51 2.38 -0.13
CA VAL A 143 15.73 1.67 1.15
C VAL A 143 16.72 0.51 0.99
N PHE A 144 16.71 -0.20 -0.14
CA PHE A 144 17.67 -1.28 -0.42
C PHE A 144 19.08 -0.79 -0.67
N GLN A 145 19.25 0.37 -1.30
CA GLN A 145 20.57 0.97 -1.50
C GLN A 145 21.21 1.47 -0.19
N ARG A 146 20.43 1.57 0.89
CA ARG A 146 20.87 2.04 2.20
C ARG A 146 20.82 0.91 3.23
N PRO A 147 21.72 -0.11 3.15
CA PRO A 147 21.70 -1.27 4.03
C PRO A 147 21.95 -0.94 5.52
N ASN A 148 22.53 0.22 5.83
CA ASN A 148 22.91 0.63 7.18
C ASN A 148 21.97 1.66 7.84
N ILE A 149 20.74 1.84 7.36
CA ILE A 149 19.76 2.67 8.09
C ILE A 149 19.54 2.07 9.48
N ALA A 150 20.01 2.77 10.51
CA ALA A 150 19.82 2.37 11.90
C ALA A 150 18.34 2.42 12.28
N GLY A 151 17.91 1.65 13.30
CA GLY A 151 16.50 1.59 13.72
C GLY A 151 15.87 2.97 13.99
N LYS A 152 16.63 3.89 14.59
CA LYS A 152 16.20 5.28 14.84
C LYS A 152 16.00 6.09 13.55
N GLU A 153 16.87 5.89 12.56
CA GLU A 153 16.76 6.57 11.27
C GLU A 153 15.60 6.02 10.44
N ALA A 154 15.40 4.70 10.44
CA ALA A 154 14.27 4.05 9.79
C ALA A 154 12.95 4.53 10.40
N PHE A 155 12.86 4.54 11.73
CA PHE A 155 11.70 5.06 12.44
C PHE A 155 11.42 6.51 12.05
N ARG A 156 12.43 7.40 12.14
CA ARG A 156 12.28 8.81 11.74
C ARG A 156 11.78 8.95 10.30
N PHE A 157 12.34 8.16 9.38
CA PHE A 157 11.94 8.19 7.98
C PHE A 157 10.47 7.81 7.79
N VAL A 158 10.02 6.72 8.41
CA VAL A 158 8.62 6.28 8.35
C VAL A 158 7.69 7.28 9.03
N SER A 159 8.08 7.82 10.20
CA SER A 159 7.30 8.85 10.90
C SER A 159 7.11 10.10 10.05
N VAL A 160 8.15 10.55 9.33
CA VAL A 160 8.05 11.69 8.40
C VAL A 160 7.06 11.39 7.28
N ILE A 161 7.12 10.20 6.68
CA ILE A 161 6.17 9.79 5.63
C ILE A 161 4.74 9.84 6.18
N VAL A 162 4.45 9.18 7.29
CA VAL A 162 3.09 9.16 7.84
C VAL A 162 2.62 10.56 8.24
N LEU A 163 3.49 11.39 8.80
CA LEU A 163 3.17 12.78 9.12
C LEU A 163 2.84 13.61 7.88
N ILE A 164 3.61 13.47 6.80
CA ILE A 164 3.31 14.13 5.52
C ILE A 164 1.93 13.70 5.02
N GLY A 165 1.63 12.40 5.07
CA GLY A 165 0.33 11.88 4.70
C GLY A 165 -0.80 12.45 5.54
N PHE A 166 -0.62 12.56 6.86
CA PHE A 166 -1.59 13.18 7.75
C PHE A 166 -1.83 14.66 7.40
N VAL A 167 -0.77 15.45 7.23
CA VAL A 167 -0.90 16.86 6.80
C VAL A 167 -1.58 16.96 5.44
N ALA A 168 -1.27 16.05 4.51
CA ALA A 168 -1.87 16.02 3.18
C ALA A 168 -3.37 15.73 3.22
N VAL A 169 -3.86 14.83 4.08
CA VAL A 169 -5.30 14.55 4.20
C VAL A 169 -6.05 15.69 4.88
N ILE A 170 -5.47 16.31 5.92
CA ILE A 170 -6.07 17.50 6.56
C ILE A 170 -6.13 18.67 5.59
N THR A 171 -5.08 18.88 4.79
CA THR A 171 -5.11 19.95 3.78
C THR A 171 -6.13 19.63 2.68
N LEU A 172 -6.35 18.36 2.37
CA LEU A 172 -7.35 17.89 1.43
C LEU A 172 -8.80 18.07 1.96
N SER A 173 -9.03 18.07 3.27
CA SER A 173 -10.34 18.36 3.83
C SER A 173 -10.71 19.84 3.80
N GLU A 174 -9.70 20.72 3.81
CA GLU A 174 -9.90 22.18 3.78
C GLU A 174 -10.01 22.76 2.36
N GLN A 175 -9.56 22.03 1.33
CA GLN A 175 -9.63 22.53 -0.05
C GLN A 175 -11.06 22.48 -0.60
N THR A 176 -11.39 23.44 -1.47
CA THR A 176 -12.73 23.59 -2.08
C THR A 176 -12.75 23.35 -3.59
N VAL A 177 -11.62 22.97 -4.17
CA VAL A 177 -11.45 22.78 -5.62
C VAL A 177 -12.14 21.51 -6.11
N LEU A 178 -12.03 20.43 -5.33
CA LEU A 178 -12.60 19.14 -5.63
C LEU A 178 -13.58 18.74 -4.54
N ALA A 179 -14.83 18.47 -4.92
CA ALA A 179 -15.82 17.93 -3.99
C ALA A 179 -15.50 16.46 -3.70
N ILE A 180 -15.06 16.19 -2.47
CA ILE A 180 -14.89 14.85 -1.92
C ILE A 180 -15.85 14.75 -0.75
N ALA A 181 -16.56 13.63 -0.64
CA ALA A 181 -17.54 13.46 0.42
C ALA A 181 -16.87 13.47 1.81
N ASP A 182 -17.48 14.17 2.76
CA ASP A 182 -16.93 14.38 4.11
C ASP A 182 -16.69 13.05 4.83
N ASP A 183 -17.59 12.08 4.66
CA ASP A 183 -17.46 10.73 5.22
C ASP A 183 -16.20 9.98 4.72
N THR A 184 -15.84 10.21 3.47
CA THR A 184 -14.63 9.66 2.85
C THR A 184 -13.39 10.31 3.43
N LEU A 185 -13.39 11.64 3.59
CA LEU A 185 -12.27 12.39 4.19
C LEU A 185 -12.09 12.05 5.67
N ASP A 186 -13.18 11.90 6.42
CA ASP A 186 -13.18 11.48 7.81
C ASP A 186 -12.56 10.09 7.97
N MET A 187 -12.97 9.12 7.13
CA MET A 187 -12.39 7.78 7.10
C MET A 187 -10.87 7.82 6.87
N TRP A 188 -10.40 8.57 5.86
CA TRP A 188 -8.97 8.67 5.57
C TRP A 188 -8.19 9.40 6.65
N THR A 189 -8.79 10.39 7.31
CA THR A 189 -8.20 11.08 8.46
C THR A 189 -8.02 10.13 9.64
N ILE A 190 -9.04 9.30 9.95
CA ILE A 190 -8.94 8.27 10.98
C ILE A 190 -7.84 7.26 10.63
N LEU A 191 -7.77 6.80 9.38
CA LEU A 191 -6.73 5.87 8.93
C LEU A 191 -5.32 6.48 9.05
N ALA A 192 -5.16 7.77 8.76
CA ALA A 192 -3.89 8.47 8.97
C ALA A 192 -3.45 8.47 10.45
N VAL A 193 -4.38 8.70 11.38
CA VAL A 193 -4.12 8.61 12.83
C VAL A 193 -3.79 7.18 13.25
N VAL A 194 -4.52 6.19 12.73
CA VAL A 194 -4.25 4.77 12.96
C VAL A 194 -2.85 4.37 12.48
N LEU A 195 -2.41 4.88 11.32
CA LEU A 195 -1.05 4.68 10.81
C LEU A 195 0.01 5.34 11.70
N MET A 196 -0.24 6.54 12.24
CA MET A 196 0.68 7.18 13.19
C MET A 196 0.87 6.33 14.45
N MET A 197 -0.25 5.83 15.00
CA MET A 197 -0.21 4.96 16.16
C MET A 197 0.49 3.63 15.88
N SER A 198 0.30 3.05 14.69
CA SER A 198 0.97 1.79 14.34
C SER A 198 2.48 1.93 14.23
N VAL A 199 2.98 3.05 13.68
CA VAL A 199 4.41 3.36 13.63
C VAL A 199 5.00 3.46 15.04
N LEU A 200 4.27 4.10 15.97
CA LEU A 200 4.70 4.23 17.36
C LEU A 200 4.71 2.87 18.08
N VAL A 201 3.66 2.08 17.94
CA VAL A 201 3.57 0.72 18.51
C VAL A 201 4.67 -0.19 17.97
N PHE A 202 4.95 -0.12 16.67
CA PHE A 202 6.02 -0.89 16.04
C PHE A 202 7.38 -0.54 16.64
N ASN A 203 7.66 0.75 16.82
CA ASN A 203 8.92 1.21 17.40
C ASN A 203 9.06 0.80 18.87
N MET A 204 8.01 0.91 19.67
CA MET A 204 8.01 0.46 21.07
C MET A 204 8.33 -1.04 21.15
N ASN A 205 7.68 -1.88 20.33
CA ASN A 205 7.92 -3.33 20.31
C ASN A 205 9.34 -3.73 19.86
N ARG A 206 10.11 -2.82 19.25
CA ARG A 206 11.49 -3.04 18.80
C ARG A 206 12.54 -2.57 19.82
N GLN A 207 12.13 -1.79 20.82
CA GLN A 207 13.00 -1.25 21.87
C GLN A 207 13.08 -2.17 23.11
N TYR A 208 12.18 -3.15 23.22
CA TYR A 208 12.20 -4.25 24.20
C TYR A 208 12.78 -5.52 23.58
#